data_AF-A0A6I7HKN7-F1
#
_entry.id   AF-A0A6I7HKN7-F1
#
_cell.length_a   1.000
_cell.length_b   1.000
_cell.length_c   1.000
_cell.angle_alpha   90.00
_cell.angle_beta   90.00
_cell.angle_gamma   90.00
#
_symmetry.space_group_name_H-M   'P 1'
#
loop_
_entity.id
_entity.type
_entity.pdbx_description
1 polymer ?
#
loop_
_entity_poly.entity_id
_entity_poly.type
_entity_poly.pdbx_seq_one_letter_code
_entity_poly.pdbx_strand_id
1 'polypeptide(L)'
;MIELTPIQIRGLKLAKDGDLFLQDGKKWTHRDATETYAKTDRFKERPQKVKFLKTSTLNELTELGLLKRLNPEAQTEESAHAITMAGKMWLLKNK
;
A
#
# COMPACT_ATOMS: atom_id res chain seq x y z
N MET A 1 20.88 -7.81 1.38
CA MET A 1 19.41 -7.96 1.32
C MET A 1 18.83 -6.71 1.94
N ILE A 2 17.86 -6.04 1.32
CA ILE A 2 17.28 -4.81 1.90
C ILE A 2 16.46 -5.21 3.13
N GLU A 3 16.74 -4.63 4.29
CA GLU A 3 15.93 -4.81 5.49
C GLU A 3 14.83 -3.74 5.54
N LEU A 4 13.58 -4.17 5.71
CA LEU A 4 12.44 -3.28 5.77
C LEU A 4 11.92 -3.15 7.19
N THR A 5 11.53 -1.94 7.57
CA THR A 5 10.84 -1.72 8.85
C THR A 5 9.46 -2.40 8.84
N PRO A 6 8.86 -2.69 10.01
CA PRO A 6 7.51 -3.26 10.07
C PRO A 6 6.46 -2.40 9.34
N ILE A 7 6.64 -1.09 9.29
CA ILE A 7 5.74 -0.16 8.58
C ILE A 7 5.89 -0.34 7.06
N GLN A 8 7.11 -0.41 6.55
CA GLN A 8 7.41 -0.67 5.14
C GLN A 8 6.90 -2.03 4.70
N ILE A 9 7.05 -3.08 5.52
CA ILE A 9 6.51 -4.42 5.24
C ILE A 9 4.98 -4.38 5.10
N ARG A 10 4.29 -3.69 6.01
CA ARG A 10 2.82 -3.52 5.91
C ARG A 10 2.42 -2.76 4.65
N GLY A 11 3.15 -1.71 4.30
CA GLY A 11 2.93 -0.94 3.07
C GLY A 11 3.11 -1.80 1.82
N LEU A 12 4.16 -2.62 1.79
CA LEU A 12 4.42 -3.52 0.66
C LEU A 12 3.38 -4.65 0.57
N LYS A 13 2.90 -5.17 1.70
CA LYS A 13 1.78 -6.12 1.74
C LYS A 13 0.48 -5.48 1.22
N LEU A 14 0.21 -4.21 1.54
CA LEU A 14 -0.94 -3.49 1.00
C LEU A 14 -0.84 -3.34 -0.53
N ALA A 15 0.32 -2.92 -1.04
CA ALA A 15 0.56 -2.76 -2.48
C ALA A 15 0.52 -4.09 -3.26
N LYS A 16 0.72 -5.23 -2.59
CA LYS A 16 0.54 -6.55 -3.18
C LYS A 16 -0.94 -6.83 -3.51
N ASP A 17 -1.86 -6.30 -2.71
CA ASP A 17 -3.29 -6.56 -2.84
C ASP A 17 -3.94 -5.65 -3.92
N GLY A 18 -3.24 -4.61 -4.37
CA GLY A 18 -3.67 -3.73 -5.47
C GLY A 18 -2.90 -2.42 -5.53
N ASP A 19 -3.19 -1.60 -6.54
CA ASP A 19 -2.56 -0.30 -6.72
C ASP A 19 -2.99 0.70 -5.64
N LEU A 20 -2.10 1.64 -5.35
CA LEU A 20 -2.26 2.64 -4.31
C LEU A 20 -2.52 4.01 -4.92
N PHE A 21 -3.52 4.68 -4.37
CA PHE A 21 -3.99 6.00 -4.74
C PHE A 21 -3.91 6.90 -3.52
N LEU A 22 -3.60 8.18 -3.74
CA LEU A 22 -3.63 9.17 -2.69
C LEU A 22 -5.09 9.41 -2.26
N GLN A 23 -5.29 9.47 -0.96
CA GLN A 23 -6.52 9.81 -0.29
C GLN A 23 -6.28 10.98 0.68
N ASP A 24 -7.38 11.49 1.23
CA ASP A 24 -7.36 12.58 2.20
C ASP A 24 -6.36 12.35 3.35
N GLY A 25 -5.71 13.43 3.76
CA GLY A 25 -4.75 13.40 4.87
C GLY A 25 -3.42 12.71 4.54
N LYS A 26 -2.99 12.71 3.27
CA LYS A 26 -1.70 12.15 2.82
C LYS A 26 -1.56 10.65 3.06
N LYS A 27 -2.68 9.94 2.89
CA LYS A 27 -2.77 8.48 3.06
C LYS A 27 -2.89 7.81 1.71
N TRP A 28 -2.22 6.69 1.54
CA TRP A 28 -2.20 5.91 0.31
C TRP A 28 -2.88 4.56 0.56
N THR A 29 -3.91 4.26 -0.24
CA THR A 29 -4.67 3.01 -0.18
C THR A 29 -5.35 2.74 -1.53
N HIS A 30 -6.15 1.68 -1.65
CA HIS A 30 -6.85 1.37 -2.90
C HIS A 30 -7.93 2.42 -3.21
N ARG A 31 -8.25 2.61 -4.50
CA ARG A 31 -9.12 3.70 -5.01
C ARG A 31 -10.47 3.80 -4.29
N ASP A 32 -11.10 2.66 -4.01
CA ASP A 32 -12.42 2.57 -3.38
C ASP A 32 -12.36 1.86 -2.01
N ALA A 33 -11.26 2.07 -1.29
CA ALA A 33 -11.07 1.43 0.01
C ALA A 33 -12.07 1.97 1.04
N THR A 34 -13.10 1.18 1.32
CA THR A 34 -14.17 1.50 2.27
C THR A 34 -14.03 0.68 3.56
N GLU A 35 -14.63 1.15 4.65
CA GLU A 35 -14.71 0.35 5.87
C GLU A 35 -15.49 -0.92 5.59
N THR A 36 -14.88 -2.06 5.91
CA THR A 36 -15.46 -3.38 5.72
C THR A 36 -15.59 -4.07 7.07
N TYR A 37 -16.41 -5.11 7.16
CA TYR A 37 -16.62 -5.88 8.39
C TYR A 37 -16.07 -7.29 8.22
N ALA A 38 -15.74 -7.95 9.32
CA ALA A 38 -15.35 -9.35 9.26
C ALA A 38 -16.50 -10.18 8.68
N LYS A 39 -16.19 -11.17 7.83
CA LYS A 39 -17.22 -12.05 7.25
C LYS A 39 -18.06 -12.77 8.32
N THR A 40 -17.52 -12.96 9.52
CA THR A 40 -18.18 -13.58 10.67
C THR A 40 -19.02 -12.60 11.49
N ASP A 41 -18.82 -11.29 11.33
CA ASP A 41 -19.55 -10.25 12.04
C ASP A 41 -20.85 -9.93 11.30
N ARG A 42 -21.91 -10.66 11.66
CA ARG A 42 -23.24 -10.52 11.05
C ARG A 42 -23.92 -9.20 11.41
N PHE A 43 -23.54 -8.61 12.54
CA PHE A 43 -24.15 -7.39 13.06
C PHE A 43 -23.40 -6.12 12.65
N LYS A 44 -22.22 -6.27 12.04
CA LYS A 44 -21.37 -5.16 11.60
C LYS A 44 -21.04 -4.21 12.76
N GLU A 45 -20.79 -4.77 13.94
CA GLU A 45 -20.47 -3.99 15.13
C GLU A 45 -19.01 -3.55 15.17
N ARG A 46 -18.13 -4.28 14.47
CA ARG A 46 -16.68 -4.08 14.53
C ARG A 46 -16.14 -3.75 13.13
N PRO A 47 -16.12 -2.48 12.73
CA PRO A 47 -15.54 -2.09 11.45
C PRO A 47 -14.05 -2.39 11.40
N GLN A 48 -13.60 -2.94 10.29
CA GLN A 48 -12.18 -3.12 9.98
C GLN A 48 -11.65 -1.82 9.41
N LYS A 49 -10.59 -1.31 10.04
CA LYS A 49 -9.92 -0.10 9.58
C LYS A 49 -9.35 -0.32 8.18
N VAL A 50 -9.62 0.63 7.29
CA VAL A 50 -8.96 0.71 5.99
C VAL A 50 -7.45 0.80 6.22
N LYS A 51 -6.71 -0.14 5.64
CA LYS A 51 -5.25 -0.13 5.67
C LYS A 51 -4.77 0.98 4.75
N PHE A 52 -3.76 1.71 5.20
CA PHE A 52 -3.12 2.77 4.42
C PHE A 52 -1.65 2.85 4.76
N LEU A 53 -0.89 3.60 3.96
CA LEU A 53 0.46 4.03 4.27
C LEU A 53 0.62 5.53 4.07
N LYS A 54 1.60 6.14 4.75
CA LYS A 54 1.89 7.57 4.63
C LYS A 54 2.77 7.82 3.40
N THR A 55 2.71 9.03 2.86
CA THR A 55 3.57 9.47 1.74
C THR A 55 5.05 9.20 1.98
N SER A 56 5.56 9.35 3.22
CA SER A 56 6.96 9.04 3.54
C SER A 56 7.31 7.57 3.25
N THR A 57 6.47 6.63 3.71
CA THR A 57 6.67 5.20 3.47
C THR A 57 6.51 4.84 1.99
N LEU A 58 5.60 5.51 1.27
CA LEU A 58 5.46 5.33 -0.18
C LEU A 58 6.77 5.70 -0.90
N ASN A 59 7.33 6.86 -0.56
CA ASN A 59 8.55 7.39 -1.16
C ASN A 59 9.73 6.46 -0.87
N GLU A 60 9.93 6.07 0.39
CA GLU A 60 10.97 5.12 0.80
C GLU A 60 10.90 3.82 -0.01
N LEU A 61 9.71 3.22 -0.12
CA LEU A 61 9.53 1.97 -0.89
C LEU A 61 9.73 2.17 -2.40
N THR A 62 9.47 3.36 -2.92
CA THR A 62 9.69 3.71 -4.33
C THR A 62 11.17 3.92 -4.62
N GLU A 63 11.90 4.59 -3.72
CA GLU A 63 13.36 4.76 -3.78
C GLU A 63 14.09 3.41 -3.73
N LEU A 64 13.58 2.46 -2.94
CA LEU A 64 14.08 1.09 -2.89
C LEU A 64 13.70 0.25 -4.13
N GLY A 65 12.97 0.80 -5.09
CA GLY A 65 12.52 0.11 -6.30
C GLY A 65 11.47 -0.99 -6.05
N LEU A 66 10.84 -0.99 -4.88
CA LEU A 66 9.82 -1.98 -4.50
C LEU A 66 8.42 -1.56 -4.93
N LEU A 67 8.21 -0.25 -5.10
CA LEU A 67 7.03 0.35 -5.74
C LEU A 67 7.44 1.14 -6.98
N LYS A 68 6.48 1.35 -7.89
CA LYS A 68 6.63 2.22 -9.06
C LYS A 68 5.40 3.09 -9.27
N ARG A 69 5.60 4.30 -9.76
CA ARG A 69 4.52 5.13 -10.33
C ARG A 69 4.00 4.48 -11.61
N LEU A 70 2.68 4.51 -11.80
CA LEU A 70 2.04 4.02 -13.01
C LEU A 70 1.96 5.09 -14.09
N ASN A 71 1.79 6.36 -13.71
CA ASN A 71 1.89 7.49 -14.62
C ASN A 71 3.07 8.37 -14.21
N PRO A 72 4.25 8.22 -14.83
CA PRO A 72 5.45 8.97 -14.46
C PRO A 72 5.41 10.45 -14.85
N GLU A 73 4.53 10.83 -15.79
CA GLU A 73 4.36 12.22 -16.24
C GLU A 73 3.39 13.02 -15.36
N ALA A 74 2.52 12.34 -14.61
CA ALA A 74 1.63 12.97 -13.65
C ALA A 74 2.38 13.38 -12.37
N GLN A 75 1.83 14.38 -11.66
CA GLN A 75 2.33 14.69 -10.33
C GLN A 75 2.24 13.44 -9.43
N THR A 76 3.18 13.30 -8.49
CA THR A 76 3.20 12.13 -7.59
C THR A 76 1.85 11.90 -6.93
N GLU A 77 1.16 12.97 -6.53
CA GLU A 77 -0.13 12.97 -5.84
C GLU A 77 -1.30 12.49 -6.74
N GLU A 78 -1.13 12.57 -8.05
CA GLU A 78 -2.13 12.17 -9.05
C GLU A 78 -1.85 10.76 -9.61
N SER A 79 -0.61 10.29 -9.46
CA SER A 79 -0.15 9.02 -10.00
C SER A 79 -0.40 7.87 -9.03
N ALA A 80 -1.07 6.83 -9.52
CA ALA A 80 -1.18 5.57 -8.80
C ALA A 80 0.18 4.87 -8.68
N HIS A 81 0.37 4.10 -7.61
CA HIS A 81 1.59 3.34 -7.37
C HIS A 81 1.31 1.84 -7.29
N ALA A 82 2.10 1.06 -8.00
CA ALA A 82 1.99 -0.40 -8.05
C ALA A 82 3.23 -1.07 -7.46
N ILE A 83 3.06 -2.28 -6.93
CA ILE A 83 4.18 -3.11 -6.50
C ILE A 83 5.01 -3.60 -7.70
N THR A 84 6.34 -3.53 -7.59
CA THR A 84 7.24 -4.06 -8.60
C THR A 84 7.44 -5.57 -8.44
N MET A 85 8.07 -6.22 -9.43
CA MET A 85 8.50 -7.61 -9.28
C MET A 85 9.52 -7.78 -8.15
N ALA A 86 10.42 -6.81 -7.95
CA ALA A 86 11.35 -6.82 -6.83
C ALA A 86 10.62 -6.80 -5.48
N GLY A 87 9.59 -5.96 -5.35
CA GLY A 87 8.70 -5.94 -4.17
C GLY A 87 8.02 -7.28 -3.91
N LYS A 88 7.43 -7.90 -4.95
CA LYS A 88 6.80 -9.23 -4.83
C LYS A 88 7.79 -10.31 -4.39
N MET A 89 8.98 -10.33 -5.00
CA MET A 89 10.04 -11.28 -4.66
C MET A 89 10.57 -11.08 -3.24
N TRP A 90 10.67 -9.82 -2.79
CA TRP A 90 11.07 -9.52 -1.41
C TRP A 90 10.06 -10.11 -0.41
N LEU A 91 8.76 -9.89 -0.63
CA LEU A 91 7.71 -10.47 0.23
C LEU A 91 7.70 -12.00 0.22
N LEU A 92 8.01 -12.61 -0.93
CA LEU A 92 8.08 -14.06 -1.05
C LEU A 92 9.22 -14.65 -0.21
N LYS A 93 10.37 -13.97 -0.18
CA LYS A 93 11.58 -14.40 0.56
C LYS A 93 11.51 -14.12 2.07
N ASN A 94 10.72 -13.12 2.50
CA ASN A 94 10.65 -12.65 3.88
C ASN A 94 9.25 -12.87 4.49
N LYS A 95 8.66 -14.04 4.24
CA LYS A 95 7.28 -14.37 4.63
C LYS A 95 7.06 -14.34 6.14
#